data_AF-A0A380FMS9-F1
#
_entry.id   AF-A0A380FMS9-F1
#
_cell.length_a   1.000
_cell.length_b   1.000
_cell.length_c   1.000
_cell.angle_alpha   90.00
_cell.angle_beta   90.00
_cell.angle_gamma   90.00
#
_symmetry.space_group_name_H-M   'P 1'
#
loop_
_entity.id
_entity.type
_entity.pdbx_description
1 polymer ?
#
loop_
_entity_poly.entity_id
_entity_poly.type
_entity_poly.pdbx_seq_one_letter_code
_entity_poly.pdbx_strand_id
1 'polypeptide(L)'
;MSLEEKLDKAQLLTDQHHHEDEDSEHEHDHGHHHHGGYDPHVWLDPKFDQTFAKEIKDELVKKDPQHKAYYEKNYKQLNKDLKQIDNKMKNTVKGKEGSTIFISHESIGYLAERYGFVQKGVQNMNAEDPSQKDLTKIVKEIKSSGAKYILYEDNVSHKVTDTIRKETSAKPLKFYNMESMSKEQMKDKDISFQSLMDKNIKQIEKALNQQVKTSAPDNDEKHEKAISEGYFKDSQIKDRTLADYSGDWKSVYPLLKKWHT
;
A
#
# COMPACT_ATOMS: atom_id res chain seq x y z
N MET A 1 7.94 15.15 14.80
CA MET A 1 7.42 15.59 13.49
C MET A 1 6.88 14.36 12.82
N SER A 2 5.58 14.31 12.52
CA SER A 2 5.04 13.22 11.72
C SER A 2 5.27 13.56 10.24
N LEU A 3 5.91 12.66 9.49
CA LEU A 3 6.09 12.81 8.04
C LEU A 3 4.76 12.64 7.30
N GLU A 4 3.80 11.95 7.90
CA GLU A 4 2.44 11.78 7.37
C GLU A 4 1.72 13.11 7.19
N GLU A 5 1.91 14.07 8.09
CA GLU A 5 1.32 15.42 8.00
C GLU A 5 1.85 16.24 6.81
N LYS A 6 2.93 15.77 6.17
CA LYS A 6 3.52 16.37 4.96
C LYS A 6 3.00 15.74 3.67
N LEU A 7 2.25 14.64 3.78
CA LEU A 7 1.59 14.03 2.65
C LEU A 7 0.23 14.67 2.43
N ASP A 8 -0.16 14.71 1.16
CA ASP A 8 -1.54 14.98 0.82
C ASP A 8 -2.39 13.78 1.22
N LYS A 9 -3.29 13.96 2.18
CA LYS A 9 -4.18 12.90 2.66
C LYS A 9 -5.07 12.32 1.56
N ALA A 10 -5.34 13.08 0.50
CA ALA A 10 -6.06 12.57 -0.67
C ALA A 10 -5.27 11.53 -1.48
N GLN A 11 -3.96 11.40 -1.23
CA GLN A 11 -3.09 10.40 -1.86
C GLN A 11 -2.87 9.17 -0.98
N LEU A 12 -3.38 9.16 0.25
CA LEU A 12 -3.28 8.03 1.16
C LEU A 12 -4.38 7.02 0.82
N LEU A 13 -3.98 5.75 0.72
CA LEU A 13 -4.93 4.66 0.55
C LEU A 13 -5.55 4.34 1.91
N THR A 14 -6.77 3.83 1.91
CA THR A 14 -7.48 3.36 3.11
C THR A 14 -7.73 1.88 3.04
N ASP A 15 -7.97 1.26 4.20
CA ASP A 15 -8.41 -0.13 4.21
C ASP A 15 -9.70 -0.26 3.39
N GLN A 16 -9.67 -1.14 2.39
CA GLN A 16 -10.82 -1.41 1.52
C GLN A 16 -11.59 -2.66 1.96
N HIS A 17 -11.11 -3.36 2.99
CA HIS A 17 -11.80 -4.52 3.55
C HIS A 17 -12.68 -4.08 4.72
N HIS A 18 -13.95 -3.75 4.44
CA HIS A 18 -14.94 -3.61 5.49
C HIS A 18 -15.34 -4.99 6.02
N HIS A 19 -15.06 -5.21 7.31
CA HIS A 19 -15.82 -6.16 8.12
C HIS A 19 -17.19 -5.53 8.41
N GLU A 20 -18.26 -6.29 8.25
CA GLU A 20 -19.57 -5.90 8.77
C GLU A 20 -19.41 -5.65 10.29
N ASP A 21 -19.59 -4.41 10.73
CA ASP A 21 -19.62 -4.03 12.14
C ASP A 21 -20.81 -4.73 12.83
N GLU A 22 -20.55 -5.86 13.51
CA GLU A 22 -21.37 -6.26 14.65
C GLU A 22 -20.81 -5.56 15.90
N ASP A 23 -21.55 -4.56 16.39
CA ASP A 23 -21.32 -3.89 17.66
C ASP A 23 -21.01 -4.89 18.78
N SER A 24 -19.78 -4.89 19.28
CA SER A 24 -19.40 -5.52 20.54
C SER A 24 -18.35 -4.67 21.22
N GLU A 25 -18.81 -3.86 22.18
CA GLU A 25 -17.97 -3.10 23.11
C GLU A 25 -17.08 -4.05 23.93
N HIS A 26 -15.78 -4.07 23.64
CA HIS A 26 -14.76 -4.58 24.56
C HIS A 26 -13.54 -3.65 24.59
N GLU A 27 -13.40 -2.93 25.71
CA GLU A 27 -12.17 -2.24 26.07
C GLU A 27 -11.06 -3.25 26.36
N HIS A 28 -10.03 -3.28 25.51
CA HIS A 28 -8.73 -3.82 25.87
C HIS A 28 -7.62 -2.90 25.37
N ASP A 29 -6.98 -2.25 26.34
CA ASP A 29 -5.74 -1.48 26.20
C ASP A 29 -4.57 -2.43 25.90
N HIS A 30 -4.21 -2.53 24.62
CA HIS A 30 -2.92 -3.03 24.16
C HIS A 30 -2.38 -2.06 23.13
N GLY A 31 -1.17 -1.54 23.39
CA GLY A 31 -0.46 -0.57 22.55
C GLY A 31 -0.08 -1.07 21.17
N HIS A 32 -1.07 -1.27 20.32
CA HIS A 32 -0.91 -1.30 18.88
C HIS A 32 -0.90 0.16 18.41
N HIS A 33 0.12 0.51 17.63
CA HIS A 33 0.10 1.73 16.86
C HIS A 33 -1.06 1.62 15.85
N HIS A 34 -2.24 2.07 16.24
CA HIS A 34 -3.32 2.34 15.30
C HIS A 34 -2.80 3.42 14.34
N HIS A 35 -2.28 2.96 13.21
CA HIS A 35 -2.42 3.73 11.98
C HIS A 35 -3.92 4.02 11.87
N GLY A 36 -4.31 5.25 11.47
CA GLY A 36 -5.72 5.51 11.19
C GLY A 36 -6.24 4.53 10.12
N GLY A 37 -7.46 4.73 9.59
CA GLY A 37 -7.97 3.89 8.48
C GLY A 37 -7.15 3.96 7.17
N TYR A 38 -5.89 4.41 7.18
CA TYR A 38 -4.99 4.55 6.06
C TYR A 38 -3.94 3.42 5.99
N ASP A 39 -3.63 2.97 4.79
CA ASP A 39 -2.55 2.05 4.46
C ASP A 39 -1.20 2.65 4.90
N PRO A 40 -0.43 1.99 5.78
CA PRO A 40 0.82 2.53 6.30
C PRO A 40 1.99 2.43 5.31
N HIS A 41 1.91 1.64 4.23
CA HIS A 41 3.04 1.24 3.38
C HIS A 41 3.57 2.31 2.41
N VAL A 42 3.49 3.58 2.79
CA VAL A 42 3.87 4.74 1.97
C VAL A 42 5.35 4.75 1.57
N TRP A 43 6.23 4.10 2.34
CA TRP A 43 7.68 4.07 2.08
C TRP A 43 8.08 3.15 0.92
N LEU A 44 7.15 2.35 0.38
CA LEU A 44 7.42 1.57 -0.83
C LEU A 44 7.24 2.41 -2.09
N ASP A 45 6.65 3.59 -1.97
CA ASP A 45 6.44 4.52 -3.07
C ASP A 45 7.62 5.50 -3.21
N PRO A 46 8.42 5.41 -4.29
CA PRO A 46 9.60 6.25 -4.46
C PRO A 46 9.27 7.74 -4.68
N LYS A 47 8.01 8.11 -4.92
CA LYS A 47 7.60 9.52 -4.95
C LYS A 47 7.33 10.05 -3.55
N PHE A 48 6.70 9.27 -2.68
CA PHE A 48 6.59 9.64 -1.26
C PHE A 48 7.95 9.70 -0.60
N ASP A 49 8.85 8.77 -0.92
CA ASP A 49 10.23 8.82 -0.42
C ASP A 49 10.97 10.09 -0.82
N GLN A 50 10.73 10.64 -2.02
CA GLN A 50 11.34 11.91 -2.44
C GLN A 50 10.84 13.07 -1.59
N THR A 51 9.55 13.06 -1.23
CA THR A 51 8.94 14.03 -0.31
C THR A 51 9.54 13.88 1.09
N PHE A 52 9.57 12.66 1.64
CA PHE A 52 10.15 12.39 2.95
C PHE A 52 11.63 12.79 3.04
N ALA A 53 12.44 12.39 2.06
CA ALA A 53 13.85 12.73 2.00
C ALA A 53 14.07 14.25 1.98
N LYS A 54 13.20 14.99 1.28
CA LYS A 54 13.26 16.46 1.24
C LYS A 54 12.95 17.05 2.62
N GLU A 55 11.85 16.62 3.23
CA GLU A 55 11.40 17.14 4.53
C GLU A 55 12.40 16.81 5.65
N ILE A 56 12.92 15.58 5.69
CA ILE A 56 13.99 15.18 6.62
C ILE A 56 15.21 16.08 6.45
N LYS A 57 15.67 16.29 5.21
CA LYS A 57 16.81 17.17 4.94
C LYS A 57 16.53 18.60 5.38
N ASP A 58 15.35 19.14 5.10
CA ASP A 58 14.99 20.52 5.48
C ASP A 58 14.99 20.70 7.00
N GLU A 59 14.51 19.71 7.75
CA GLU A 59 14.57 19.72 9.22
C GLU A 59 15.98 19.56 9.77
N LEU A 60 16.81 18.70 9.18
CA LEU A 60 18.21 18.59 9.55
C LEU A 60 18.95 19.91 9.33
N VAL A 61 18.71 20.60 8.21
CA VAL A 61 19.29 21.92 7.92
C VAL A 61 18.83 22.98 8.94
N LYS A 62 17.56 22.95 9.37
CA LYS A 62 17.06 23.88 10.40
C LYS A 62 17.70 23.63 11.76
N LYS A 63 17.88 22.37 12.14
CA LYS A 63 18.44 21.97 13.44
C LYS A 63 19.96 22.09 13.51
N ASP A 64 20.64 21.87 12.39
CA ASP A 64 22.10 21.95 12.28
C ASP A 64 22.51 22.72 11.01
N PRO A 65 22.43 24.07 11.05
CA PRO A 65 22.73 24.91 9.89
C PRO A 65 24.20 24.85 9.45
N GLN A 66 25.12 24.51 10.36
CA GLN A 66 26.56 24.45 10.07
C GLN A 66 26.88 23.33 9.06
N HIS A 67 26.11 22.24 9.08
CA HIS A 67 26.27 21.10 8.18
C HIS A 67 25.33 21.12 6.97
N LYS A 68 24.69 22.25 6.68
CA LYS A 68 23.72 22.39 5.58
C LYS A 68 24.21 21.82 4.24
N ALA A 69 25.43 22.18 3.81
CA ALA A 69 25.98 21.74 2.54
C ALA A 69 26.14 20.21 2.45
N TYR A 70 26.44 19.56 3.58
CA TYR A 70 26.55 18.10 3.68
C TYR A 70 25.19 17.43 3.47
N TYR A 71 24.16 17.90 4.16
CA TYR A 71 22.79 17.36 4.00
C TYR A 71 22.24 17.59 2.60
N GLU A 72 22.46 18.77 2.01
CA GLU A 72 22.02 19.06 0.64
C GLU A 72 22.71 18.19 -0.40
N LYS A 73 24.01 17.92 -0.25
CA LYS A 73 24.76 17.02 -1.13
C LYS A 73 24.19 15.60 -1.07
N ASN A 74 23.98 15.09 0.14
CA ASN A 74 23.47 13.73 0.33
C ASN A 74 22.03 13.58 -0.16
N TYR A 75 21.17 14.57 0.10
CA TYR A 75 19.80 14.61 -0.43
C TYR A 75 19.77 14.60 -1.95
N LYS A 76 20.66 15.38 -2.62
CA LYS A 76 20.71 15.37 -4.09
C LYS A 76 21.03 13.98 -4.65
N GLN A 77 21.93 13.24 -4.01
CA GLN A 77 22.25 11.88 -4.40
C GLN A 77 21.06 10.94 -4.14
N LEU A 78 20.50 10.94 -2.94
CA LEU A 78 19.35 10.10 -2.59
C LEU A 78 18.14 10.36 -3.51
N ASN A 79 17.81 11.63 -3.76
CA ASN A 79 16.72 12.01 -4.65
C ASN A 79 16.96 11.55 -6.11
N LYS A 80 18.23 11.49 -6.56
CA LYS A 80 18.58 10.92 -7.86
C LYS A 80 18.32 9.42 -7.89
N ASP A 81 18.70 8.70 -6.83
CA ASP A 81 18.49 7.25 -6.73
C ASP A 81 16.99 6.90 -6.69
N LEU A 82 16.20 7.64 -5.91
CA LEU A 82 14.74 7.47 -5.84
C LEU A 82 14.06 7.72 -7.19
N LYS A 83 14.52 8.72 -7.95
CA LYS A 83 14.06 8.95 -9.34
C LYS A 83 14.43 7.79 -10.27
N GLN A 84 15.56 7.15 -10.06
CA GLN A 84 15.94 5.97 -10.84
C GLN A 84 15.02 4.78 -10.52
N ILE A 85 14.65 4.58 -9.26
CA ILE A 85 13.68 3.55 -8.84
C ILE A 85 12.31 3.82 -9.48
N ASP A 86 11.81 5.05 -9.42
CA ASP A 86 10.55 5.48 -10.07
C ASP A 86 10.57 5.17 -11.59
N ASN A 87 11.67 5.52 -12.27
CA ASN A 87 11.82 5.23 -13.71
C ASN A 87 11.91 3.73 -14.02
N LYS A 88 12.61 2.95 -13.20
CA LYS A 88 12.69 1.48 -13.36
C LYS A 88 11.30 0.87 -13.21
N MET A 89 10.54 1.25 -12.18
CA MET A 89 9.16 0.78 -11.98
C MET A 89 8.25 1.12 -13.18
N LYS A 90 8.27 2.36 -13.66
CA LYS A 90 7.52 2.77 -14.87
C LYS A 90 7.85 1.88 -16.07
N ASN A 91 9.13 1.63 -16.30
CA ASN A 91 9.57 0.79 -17.42
C ASN A 91 9.15 -0.68 -17.24
N THR A 92 9.20 -1.20 -16.00
CA THR A 92 8.80 -2.57 -15.67
C THR A 92 7.31 -2.81 -15.92
N VAL A 93 6.47 -1.82 -15.61
CA VAL A 93 5.00 -1.93 -15.72
C VAL A 93 4.49 -1.58 -17.12
N LYS A 94 5.24 -0.82 -17.91
CA LYS A 94 4.85 -0.40 -19.26
C LYS A 94 4.30 -1.56 -20.11
N GLY A 95 3.05 -1.44 -20.56
CA GLY A 95 2.36 -2.44 -21.38
C GLY A 95 1.79 -3.63 -20.58
N LYS A 96 1.77 -3.53 -19.25
CA LYS A 96 1.24 -4.54 -18.30
C LYS A 96 0.30 -3.87 -17.29
N GLU A 97 -0.19 -2.68 -17.61
CA GLU A 97 -1.13 -1.95 -16.78
C GLU A 97 -2.42 -2.76 -16.58
N GLY A 98 -2.99 -2.66 -15.38
CA GLY A 98 -4.13 -3.40 -14.88
C GLY A 98 -3.88 -4.89 -14.69
N SER A 99 -2.63 -5.38 -14.77
CA SER A 99 -2.33 -6.77 -14.41
C SER A 99 -2.35 -6.95 -12.89
N THR A 100 -2.78 -8.11 -12.44
CA THR A 100 -2.88 -8.44 -11.01
C THR A 100 -1.59 -9.08 -10.52
N ILE A 101 -1.10 -8.62 -9.38
CA ILE A 101 -0.06 -9.26 -8.57
C ILE A 101 -0.71 -9.78 -7.30
N PHE A 102 -0.60 -11.09 -7.08
CA PHE A 102 -0.93 -11.69 -5.79
C PHE A 102 0.27 -11.53 -4.84
N ILE A 103 0.00 -11.18 -3.58
CA ILE A 103 1.02 -10.99 -2.54
C ILE A 103 0.55 -11.58 -1.20
N SER A 104 1.46 -12.02 -0.33
CA SER A 104 1.11 -12.57 0.98
C SER A 104 0.41 -11.57 1.91
N HIS A 105 0.72 -10.28 1.78
CA HIS A 105 0.23 -9.18 2.60
C HIS A 105 0.04 -7.96 1.69
N GLU A 106 -1.05 -7.20 1.84
CA GLU A 106 -1.34 -6.00 1.04
C GLU A 106 -0.41 -4.81 1.34
N SER A 107 0.88 -4.98 1.07
CA SER A 107 1.91 -3.96 1.31
C SER A 107 2.24 -3.12 0.07
N ILE A 108 1.74 -3.47 -1.12
CA ILE A 108 2.14 -2.83 -2.38
C ILE A 108 1.05 -1.93 -2.98
N GLY A 109 0.07 -1.50 -2.18
CA GLY A 109 -1.06 -0.68 -2.61
C GLY A 109 -0.62 0.61 -3.30
N TYR A 110 0.27 1.37 -2.68
CA TYR A 110 0.79 2.61 -3.27
C TYR A 110 1.58 2.40 -4.57
N LEU A 111 2.32 1.28 -4.68
CA LEU A 111 2.98 0.92 -5.94
C LEU A 111 1.95 0.57 -7.01
N ALA A 112 0.92 -0.19 -6.66
CA ALA A 112 -0.15 -0.61 -7.55
C ALA A 112 -0.91 0.61 -8.11
N GLU A 113 -1.34 1.52 -7.23
CA GLU A 113 -2.02 2.76 -7.59
C GLU A 113 -1.12 3.65 -8.47
N ARG A 114 0.14 3.86 -8.08
CA ARG A 114 1.04 4.77 -8.81
C ARG A 114 1.36 4.30 -10.22
N TYR A 115 1.62 3.01 -10.39
CA TYR A 115 2.06 2.46 -11.67
C TYR A 115 0.95 1.79 -12.46
N GLY A 116 -0.26 1.73 -11.92
CA GLY A 116 -1.45 1.26 -12.61
C GLY A 116 -1.50 -0.25 -12.77
N PHE A 117 -1.08 -1.02 -11.75
CA PHE A 117 -1.36 -2.46 -11.66
C PHE A 117 -2.28 -2.74 -10.47
N VAL A 118 -2.75 -3.98 -10.29
CA VAL A 118 -3.68 -4.34 -9.21
C VAL A 118 -2.96 -5.23 -8.20
N GLN A 119 -3.05 -4.91 -6.91
CA GLN A 119 -2.67 -5.86 -5.87
C GLN A 119 -3.87 -6.71 -5.44
N LYS A 120 -3.61 -7.96 -5.05
CA LYS A 120 -4.53 -8.77 -4.25
C LYS A 120 -3.74 -9.48 -3.18
N GLY A 121 -3.96 -9.12 -1.92
CA GLY A 121 -3.27 -9.76 -0.81
C GLY A 121 -3.99 -10.97 -0.27
N VAL A 122 -3.28 -11.73 0.54
CA VAL A 122 -3.85 -12.84 1.31
C VAL A 122 -4.22 -12.36 2.72
N GLN A 123 -3.32 -11.62 3.37
CA GLN A 123 -3.61 -10.80 4.55
C GLN A 123 -3.94 -9.37 4.10
N ASN A 124 -4.82 -8.69 4.82
CA ASN A 124 -5.14 -7.26 4.61
C ASN A 124 -3.92 -6.38 4.96
N MET A 125 -4.01 -5.07 4.71
CA MET A 125 -2.92 -4.11 4.97
C MET A 125 -2.52 -3.97 6.46
N ASN A 126 -3.32 -4.50 7.38
CA ASN A 126 -3.01 -4.55 8.81
C ASN A 126 -2.28 -5.85 9.20
N ALA A 127 -1.92 -6.68 8.21
CA ALA A 127 -1.29 -8.00 8.37
C ALA A 127 -2.10 -8.98 9.22
N GLU A 128 -3.42 -8.85 9.23
CA GLU A 128 -4.32 -9.75 9.96
C GLU A 128 -4.46 -11.09 9.24
N ASP A 129 -4.57 -12.17 10.02
CA ASP A 129 -4.78 -13.51 9.47
C ASP A 129 -6.14 -13.58 8.76
N PRO A 130 -6.20 -14.11 7.52
CA PRO A 130 -7.45 -14.17 6.78
C PRO A 130 -8.44 -15.15 7.40
N SER A 131 -9.73 -14.87 7.23
CA SER A 131 -10.76 -15.88 7.50
C SER A 131 -10.62 -17.06 6.53
N GLN A 132 -11.22 -18.21 6.88
CA GLN A 132 -11.25 -19.37 5.96
C GLN A 132 -11.96 -19.04 4.63
N LYS A 133 -12.94 -18.14 4.67
CA LYS A 133 -13.68 -17.68 3.49
C LYS A 133 -12.75 -16.89 2.56
N ASP A 134 -11.96 -15.96 3.11
CA ASP A 134 -11.04 -15.12 2.34
C ASP A 134 -9.89 -15.95 1.76
N LEU A 135 -9.35 -16.88 2.56
CA LEU A 135 -8.33 -17.81 2.09
C LEU A 135 -8.85 -18.71 0.95
N THR A 136 -10.10 -19.17 1.03
CA THR A 136 -10.72 -19.95 -0.04
C THR A 136 -10.93 -19.11 -1.29
N LYS A 137 -11.38 -17.85 -1.14
CA LYS A 137 -11.57 -16.90 -2.24
C LYS A 137 -10.26 -16.64 -2.96
N ILE A 138 -9.19 -16.28 -2.25
CA ILE A 138 -7.89 -15.98 -2.89
C ILE A 138 -7.28 -17.21 -3.57
N VAL A 139 -7.40 -18.40 -2.97
CA VAL A 139 -6.96 -19.67 -3.61
C VAL A 139 -7.72 -19.92 -4.91
N LYS A 140 -9.04 -19.69 -4.92
CA LYS A 140 -9.86 -19.84 -6.12
C LYS A 140 -9.46 -18.84 -7.20
N GLU A 141 -9.20 -17.59 -6.83
CA GLU A 141 -8.76 -16.56 -7.77
C GLU A 141 -7.37 -16.85 -8.37
N ILE A 142 -6.41 -17.31 -7.55
CA ILE A 142 -5.08 -17.72 -8.04
C ILE A 142 -5.23 -18.87 -9.05
N LYS A 143 -6.06 -19.88 -8.74
CA LYS A 143 -6.32 -21.02 -9.64
C LYS A 143 -7.00 -20.58 -10.93
N SER A 144 -8.07 -19.80 -10.86
CA SER A 144 -8.87 -19.41 -12.03
C SER A 144 -8.16 -18.42 -12.94
N SER A 145 -7.32 -17.56 -12.38
CA SER A 145 -6.54 -16.57 -13.14
C SER A 145 -5.28 -17.16 -13.79
N GLY A 146 -4.93 -18.40 -13.45
CA GLY A 146 -3.72 -19.07 -13.96
C GLY A 146 -2.42 -18.46 -13.45
N ALA A 147 -2.46 -17.75 -12.31
CA ALA A 147 -1.30 -17.10 -11.74
C ALA A 147 -0.21 -18.11 -11.38
N LYS A 148 0.98 -17.89 -11.93
CA LYS A 148 2.18 -18.72 -11.73
C LYS A 148 3.00 -18.27 -10.54
N TYR A 149 2.80 -17.04 -10.07
CA TYR A 149 3.61 -16.41 -9.05
C TYR A 149 2.75 -15.67 -8.03
N ILE A 150 3.20 -15.73 -6.77
CA ILE A 150 2.72 -14.92 -5.66
C ILE A 150 3.94 -14.27 -5.00
N LEU A 151 3.87 -12.97 -4.71
CA LEU A 151 4.91 -12.28 -3.93
C LEU A 151 4.80 -12.70 -2.46
N TYR A 152 5.93 -12.93 -1.80
CA TYR A 152 5.99 -13.44 -0.44
C TYR A 152 6.96 -12.65 0.43
N GLU A 153 6.47 -12.18 1.56
CA GLU A 153 7.23 -11.47 2.58
C GLU A 153 7.69 -12.42 3.69
N ASP A 154 8.97 -12.33 4.07
CA ASP A 154 9.55 -13.20 5.12
C ASP A 154 8.90 -12.99 6.50
N ASN A 155 8.32 -11.80 6.74
CA ASN A 155 7.73 -11.41 8.01
C ASN A 155 6.29 -11.94 8.18
N VAL A 156 5.71 -12.56 7.15
CA VAL A 156 4.33 -13.09 7.15
C VAL A 156 4.30 -14.55 7.59
N SER A 157 3.28 -14.89 8.40
CA SER A 157 3.03 -16.23 8.93
C SER A 157 3.12 -17.34 7.86
N HIS A 158 3.95 -18.35 8.14
CA HIS A 158 4.14 -19.48 7.24
C HIS A 158 2.85 -20.29 6.98
N LYS A 159 1.89 -20.30 7.92
CA LYS A 159 0.67 -21.13 7.81
C LYS A 159 -0.20 -20.77 6.61
N VAL A 160 -0.39 -19.47 6.39
CA VAL A 160 -1.23 -18.93 5.32
C VAL A 160 -0.59 -19.22 3.96
N THR A 161 0.71 -18.96 3.85
CA THR A 161 1.47 -19.19 2.62
C THR A 161 1.61 -20.68 2.30
N ASP A 162 1.79 -21.54 3.31
CA ASP A 162 1.84 -22.99 3.11
C ASP A 162 0.52 -23.55 2.59
N THR A 163 -0.62 -23.02 3.03
CA THR A 163 -1.92 -23.40 2.49
C THR A 163 -2.02 -23.05 1.01
N ILE A 164 -1.65 -21.82 0.62
CA ILE A 164 -1.67 -21.40 -0.79
C ILE A 164 -0.73 -22.26 -1.64
N ARG A 165 0.45 -22.61 -1.14
CA ARG A 165 1.41 -23.46 -1.85
C ARG A 165 0.93 -24.91 -2.00
N LYS A 166 0.16 -25.42 -1.05
CA LYS A 166 -0.43 -26.77 -1.12
C LYS A 166 -1.62 -26.79 -2.09
N GLU A 167 -2.41 -25.74 -2.06
CA GLU A 167 -3.64 -25.68 -2.85
C GLU A 167 -3.41 -25.23 -4.28
N THR A 168 -2.39 -24.41 -4.55
CA THR A 168 -2.15 -23.81 -5.87
C THR A 168 -0.80 -24.22 -6.46
N SER A 169 -0.65 -24.09 -7.77
CA SER A 169 0.63 -24.25 -8.46
C SER A 169 1.49 -22.99 -8.47
N ALA A 170 1.07 -21.92 -7.79
CA ALA A 170 1.78 -20.65 -7.77
C ALA A 170 3.09 -20.77 -6.99
N LYS A 171 4.18 -20.25 -7.56
CA LYS A 171 5.50 -20.27 -6.95
C LYS A 171 5.72 -18.97 -6.16
N PRO A 172 6.26 -19.05 -4.93
CA PRO A 172 6.57 -17.85 -4.17
C PRO A 172 7.75 -17.10 -4.81
N LEU A 173 7.61 -15.78 -4.95
CA LEU A 173 8.67 -14.85 -5.28
C LEU A 173 8.92 -13.95 -4.08
N LYS A 174 10.15 -13.97 -3.56
CA LYS A 174 10.50 -13.19 -2.37
C LYS A 174 10.31 -11.69 -2.60
N PHE A 175 9.63 -11.01 -1.69
CA PHE A 175 9.41 -9.57 -1.67
C PHE A 175 9.87 -8.99 -0.34
N TYR A 176 10.51 -7.83 -0.38
CA TYR A 176 11.04 -7.12 0.78
C TYR A 176 10.14 -5.92 1.09
N ASN A 177 9.24 -6.04 2.07
CA ASN A 177 8.39 -4.93 2.53
C ASN A 177 9.20 -3.82 3.23
N MET A 178 10.41 -4.12 3.68
CA MET A 178 11.35 -3.18 4.32
C MET A 178 10.89 -2.62 5.68
N GLU A 179 9.93 -3.27 6.34
CA GLU A 179 9.54 -2.95 7.72
C GLU A 179 10.60 -3.38 8.74
N SER A 180 11.31 -4.48 8.44
CA SER A 180 12.33 -5.02 9.30
C SER A 180 13.45 -5.70 8.50
N MET A 181 14.56 -6.00 9.20
CA MET A 181 15.69 -6.73 8.64
C MET A 181 15.91 -8.04 9.39
N SER A 182 16.10 -9.13 8.64
CA SER A 182 16.54 -10.41 9.17
C SER A 182 18.00 -10.35 9.65
N LYS A 183 18.42 -11.32 10.47
CA LYS A 183 19.82 -11.44 10.93
C LYS A 183 20.79 -11.65 9.77
N GLU A 184 20.34 -12.31 8.71
CA GLU A 184 21.10 -12.55 7.49
C GLU A 184 21.25 -11.24 6.69
N GLN A 185 20.16 -10.47 6.59
CA GLN A 185 20.18 -9.16 5.95
C GLN A 185 21.11 -8.19 6.67
N MET A 186 21.13 -8.18 8.01
CA MET A 186 22.05 -7.34 8.79
C MET A 186 23.54 -7.66 8.59
N LYS A 187 23.88 -8.84 8.06
CA LYS A 187 25.27 -9.23 7.77
C LYS A 187 25.74 -8.76 6.39
N ASP A 188 24.81 -8.42 5.50
CA ASP A 188 25.10 -7.92 4.16
C ASP A 188 25.53 -6.45 4.24
N LYS A 189 26.79 -6.15 3.92
CA LYS A 189 27.34 -4.79 4.00
C LYS A 189 26.85 -3.88 2.88
N ASP A 190 26.33 -4.45 1.80
CA ASP A 190 25.85 -3.74 0.61
C ASP A 190 24.31 -3.61 0.59
N ILE A 191 23.65 -4.06 1.66
CA ILE A 191 22.20 -3.93 1.79
C ILE A 191 21.82 -2.47 1.97
N SER A 192 20.87 -2.02 1.17
CA SER A 192 20.32 -0.68 1.19
C SER A 192 18.89 -0.73 0.69
N PHE A 193 18.13 0.32 0.96
CA PHE A 193 16.79 0.49 0.39
C PHE A 193 16.82 0.33 -1.13
N GLN A 194 17.78 0.97 -1.81
CA GLN A 194 17.96 0.90 -3.25
C GLN A 194 18.21 -0.54 -3.73
N SER A 195 19.08 -1.29 -3.03
CA SER A 195 19.40 -2.66 -3.45
C SER A 195 18.23 -3.62 -3.20
N LEU A 196 17.42 -3.39 -2.17
CA LEU A 196 16.18 -4.14 -1.92
C LEU A 196 15.08 -3.78 -2.93
N MET A 197 14.89 -2.50 -3.25
CA MET A 197 13.96 -2.07 -4.30
C MET A 197 14.33 -2.63 -5.67
N ASP A 198 15.61 -2.68 -6.02
CA ASP A 198 16.07 -3.33 -7.25
C ASP A 198 15.79 -4.84 -7.27
N LYS A 199 15.84 -5.51 -6.11
CA LYS A 199 15.41 -6.91 -5.99
C LYS A 199 13.89 -7.03 -6.14
N ASN A 200 13.11 -6.17 -5.48
CA ASN A 200 11.65 -6.13 -5.58
C ASN A 200 11.18 -5.90 -7.01
N ILE A 201 11.73 -4.91 -7.72
CA ILE A 201 11.40 -4.60 -9.12
C ILE A 201 11.54 -5.85 -10.01
N LYS A 202 12.59 -6.65 -9.84
CA LYS A 202 12.80 -7.88 -10.62
C LYS A 202 11.72 -8.93 -10.36
N GLN A 203 11.19 -8.99 -9.14
CA GLN A 203 10.15 -9.96 -8.77
C GLN A 203 8.77 -9.47 -9.22
N ILE A 204 8.50 -8.18 -9.08
CA ILE A 204 7.34 -7.50 -9.66
C ILE A 204 7.31 -7.71 -11.17
N GLU A 205 8.44 -7.52 -11.87
CA GLU A 205 8.53 -7.74 -13.31
C GLU A 205 8.14 -9.18 -13.70
N LYS A 206 8.66 -10.19 -12.98
CA LYS A 206 8.30 -11.59 -13.20
C LYS A 206 6.80 -11.83 -12.96
N ALA A 207 6.26 -11.25 -11.90
CA ALA A 207 4.84 -11.36 -11.55
C ALA A 207 3.94 -10.65 -12.57
N LEU A 208 4.38 -9.57 -13.21
CA LEU A 208 3.62 -8.84 -14.23
C LEU A 208 3.76 -9.45 -15.63
N ASN A 209 4.85 -10.14 -15.94
CA ASN A 209 5.08 -10.74 -17.27
C ASN A 209 4.07 -11.83 -17.63
N GLN A 210 3.39 -12.42 -16.65
CA GLN A 210 2.26 -13.33 -16.88
C GLN A 210 0.96 -12.59 -17.27
N GLN A 211 0.93 -11.25 -17.16
CA GLN A 211 -0.20 -10.38 -17.47
C GLN A 211 -1.54 -10.86 -16.92
N VAL A 212 -1.52 -11.45 -15.72
CA VAL A 212 -2.70 -12.00 -15.07
C VAL A 212 -3.76 -10.91 -14.95
N LYS A 213 -5.00 -11.26 -15.31
CA LYS A 213 -6.17 -10.41 -15.12
C LYS A 213 -7.10 -11.15 -14.17
N THR A 214 -7.50 -10.49 -13.10
CA THR A 214 -8.56 -10.96 -12.22
C THR A 214 -9.81 -10.12 -12.47
N SER A 215 -10.98 -10.68 -12.15
CA SER A 215 -12.19 -9.88 -12.07
C SER A 215 -11.97 -8.76 -11.04
N ALA A 216 -12.47 -7.57 -11.36
CA ALA A 216 -12.59 -6.45 -10.43
C ALA A 216 -13.22 -6.91 -9.10
N PRO A 217 -12.96 -6.20 -7.98
CA PRO A 217 -13.50 -6.54 -6.66
C PRO A 217 -14.99 -6.89 -6.67
N ASP A 218 -15.39 -7.67 -5.66
CA ASP A 218 -16.72 -8.26 -5.56
C ASP A 218 -17.83 -7.21 -5.72
N ASN A 219 -19.03 -7.66 -6.11
CA ASN A 219 -20.15 -6.79 -6.43
C ASN A 219 -20.56 -5.84 -5.29
N ASP A 220 -20.24 -6.17 -4.04
CA ASP A 220 -20.61 -5.35 -2.88
C ASP A 220 -19.73 -4.09 -2.76
N GLU A 221 -18.42 -4.19 -2.95
CA GLU A 221 -17.51 -3.02 -3.05
C GLU A 221 -17.88 -2.13 -4.26
N LYS A 222 -18.28 -2.75 -5.37
CA LYS A 222 -18.79 -2.01 -6.53
C LYS A 222 -20.10 -1.31 -6.24
N HIS A 223 -20.97 -1.88 -5.41
CA HIS A 223 -22.28 -1.33 -5.11
C HIS A 223 -22.16 -0.08 -4.24
N GLU A 224 -21.29 -0.07 -3.22
CA GLU A 224 -21.05 1.12 -2.40
C GLU A 224 -20.29 2.22 -3.16
N LYS A 225 -19.26 1.84 -3.93
CA LYS A 225 -18.58 2.79 -4.82
C LYS A 225 -19.55 3.37 -5.84
N ALA A 226 -20.42 2.55 -6.43
CA ALA A 226 -21.47 3.01 -7.32
C ALA A 226 -22.41 4.00 -6.62
N ILE A 227 -22.86 3.74 -5.38
CA ILE A 227 -23.73 4.66 -4.63
C ILE A 227 -23.03 6.01 -4.40
N SER A 228 -21.78 6.01 -3.95
CA SER A 228 -21.00 7.26 -3.72
C SER A 228 -20.67 8.02 -5.02
N GLU A 229 -20.53 7.32 -6.14
CA GLU A 229 -20.40 7.88 -7.49
C GLU A 229 -21.75 8.29 -8.11
N GLY A 230 -22.86 8.08 -7.42
CA GLY A 230 -24.20 8.55 -7.80
C GLY A 230 -25.10 7.54 -8.50
N TYR A 231 -24.77 6.25 -8.47
CA TYR A 231 -25.55 5.15 -9.04
C TYR A 231 -26.22 4.31 -7.94
N PHE A 232 -27.53 4.46 -7.77
CA PHE A 232 -28.32 3.77 -6.73
C PHE A 232 -29.73 3.43 -7.23
N LYS A 233 -30.39 2.49 -6.56
CA LYS A 233 -31.81 2.17 -6.80
C LYS A 233 -32.71 3.07 -5.97
N ASP A 234 -33.90 3.39 -6.47
CA ASP A 234 -34.91 4.16 -5.74
C ASP A 234 -35.24 3.56 -4.36
N SER A 235 -35.24 2.23 -4.25
CA SER A 235 -35.48 1.52 -2.98
C SER A 235 -34.41 1.78 -1.90
N GLN A 236 -33.27 2.36 -2.27
CA GLN A 236 -32.17 2.69 -1.37
C GLN A 236 -32.23 4.14 -0.89
N ILE A 237 -33.09 4.97 -1.49
CA ILE A 237 -33.28 6.37 -1.08
C ILE A 237 -34.18 6.38 0.15
N LYS A 238 -33.73 7.09 1.19
CA LYS A 238 -34.50 7.29 2.41
C LYS A 238 -34.48 8.78 2.76
N ASP A 239 -35.58 9.26 3.33
CA ASP A 239 -35.61 10.59 3.93
C ASP A 239 -34.59 10.66 5.06
N ARG A 240 -33.86 11.77 5.11
CA ARG A 240 -32.82 12.05 6.12
C ARG A 240 -33.22 13.23 6.98
N THR A 241 -32.67 13.29 8.18
CA THR A 241 -32.96 14.39 9.10
C THR A 241 -31.79 15.38 9.13
N LEU A 242 -32.01 16.56 9.71
CA LEU A 242 -30.91 17.50 9.95
C LEU A 242 -29.89 16.96 10.96
N ALA A 243 -30.27 16.01 11.81
CA ALA A 243 -29.37 15.40 12.80
C ALA A 243 -28.21 14.65 12.13
N ASP A 244 -28.44 14.12 10.93
CA ASP A 244 -27.43 13.44 10.11
C ASP A 244 -26.22 14.34 9.76
N TYR A 245 -26.37 15.66 9.87
CA TYR A 245 -25.34 16.66 9.60
C TYR A 245 -24.95 17.45 10.85
N SER A 246 -25.35 16.99 12.04
CA SER A 246 -25.00 17.66 13.28
C SER A 246 -23.49 17.56 13.56
N GLY A 247 -22.89 18.66 14.01
CA GLY A 247 -21.46 18.75 14.26
C GLY A 247 -20.88 20.11 13.86
N ASP A 248 -19.60 20.31 14.20
CA ASP A 248 -18.85 21.49 13.80
C ASP A 248 -18.21 21.30 12.43
N TRP A 249 -18.62 22.11 11.45
CA TRP A 249 -18.10 22.04 10.09
C TRP A 249 -17.16 23.21 9.80
N LYS A 250 -16.07 22.92 9.10
CA LYS A 250 -15.13 23.94 8.61
C LYS A 250 -15.07 23.90 7.09
N SER A 251 -15.04 25.08 6.47
CA SER A 251 -14.84 25.20 5.03
C SER A 251 -13.47 24.66 4.64
N VAL A 252 -13.42 23.87 3.56
CA VAL A 252 -12.17 23.39 2.94
C VAL A 252 -11.48 24.47 2.09
N TYR A 253 -12.19 25.55 1.73
CA TYR A 253 -11.70 26.60 0.83
C TYR A 253 -10.38 27.26 1.29
N PRO A 254 -10.15 27.57 2.58
CA PRO A 254 -8.88 28.13 3.04
C PRO A 254 -7.69 27.17 2.85
N LEU A 255 -7.92 25.85 2.83
CA LEU A 255 -6.87 24.85 2.60
C LEU A 255 -6.43 24.83 1.13
N LEU A 256 -7.38 24.98 0.21
CA LEU A 256 -7.11 25.07 -1.23
C LEU A 256 -6.32 26.33 -1.60
N LYS A 257 -6.56 27.47 -0.92
CA LYS A 257 -5.81 28.71 -1.21
C LYS A 257 -4.34 28.64 -0.84
N LYS A 258 -3.99 27.95 0.26
CA LYS A 258 -2.60 27.78 0.69
C LYS A 258 -1.77 26.92 -0.26
N TRP A 259 -2.41 26.16 -1.14
CA TRP A 259 -1.76 25.30 -2.14
C TRP A 259 -1.29 26.07 -3.39
N HIS A 260 -1.77 27.29 -3.63
CA HIS A 260 -1.45 28.06 -4.85
C HIS A 260 -0.51 29.27 -4.60
N THR A 261 0.03 29.39 -3.39
CA THR A 261 0.94 30.46 -2.95
C THR A 261 2.19 29.87 -2.35
#